data_AF-A0A183EC66-F1
#
_entry.id   AF-A0A183EC66-F1
#
_cell.length_a   1.000
_cell.length_b   1.000
_cell.length_c   1.000
_cell.angle_alpha   90.00
_cell.angle_beta   90.00
_cell.angle_gamma   90.00
#
_symmetry.space_group_name_H-M   'P 1'
#
loop_
_entity.id
_entity.type
_entity.pdbx_description
1 polymer ?
#
loop_
_entity_poly.entity_id
_entity_poly.type
_entity_poly.pdbx_seq_one_letter_code
_entity_poly.pdbx_strand_id
1 'polypeptide(L)'
;MKNAVCFRSAIPEDVDRRVRSLTRIVLQFSTKFICWPNESNLPTLLRVHEADATLSPYQTILLNDETHTYDSVIRALNLSVHCTDVQAMVLATLIDREGRASVRNGTYDYCARAKDEIQVKFCKFNRLIRSNSADIVFF
;
A
#
# COMPACT_ATOMS: atom_id res chain seq x y z
N MET A 1 -51.36 -32.86 0.22
CA MET A 1 -50.53 -32.13 -0.77
C MET A 1 -51.08 -30.72 -0.92
N LYS A 2 -50.19 -29.72 -1.09
CA LYS A 2 -50.36 -28.25 -1.06
C LYS A 2 -49.98 -27.65 0.31
N ASN A 3 -49.06 -26.70 0.47
CA ASN A 3 -48.16 -25.97 -0.42
C ASN A 3 -46.97 -25.52 0.44
N ALA A 4 -45.74 -25.74 -0.03
CA ALA A 4 -44.55 -25.13 0.58
C ALA A 4 -44.55 -23.64 0.22
N VAL A 5 -44.80 -22.78 1.20
CA VAL A 5 -44.64 -21.34 1.06
C VAL A 5 -43.14 -21.06 1.04
N CYS A 6 -42.56 -20.92 -0.16
CA CYS A 6 -41.23 -20.38 -0.33
C CYS A 6 -41.29 -18.87 -0.12
N PHE A 7 -41.03 -18.42 1.11
CA PHE A 7 -40.88 -16.99 1.43
C PHE A 7 -39.52 -16.51 0.90
N ARG A 8 -39.35 -16.48 -0.42
CA ARG A 8 -38.31 -15.63 -1.02
C ARG A 8 -38.80 -14.20 -0.84
N SER A 9 -38.27 -13.50 0.15
CA SER A 9 -38.44 -12.06 0.30
C SER A 9 -37.86 -11.40 -0.96
N ALA A 10 -38.72 -11.17 -1.95
CA ALA A 10 -38.38 -10.41 -3.13
C ALA A 10 -38.00 -9.00 -2.67
N ILE A 11 -36.80 -8.56 -3.05
CA ILE A 11 -36.37 -7.18 -2.81
C ILE A 11 -37.36 -6.27 -3.55
N PRO A 12 -37.96 -5.26 -2.90
CA PRO A 12 -38.85 -4.33 -3.57
C PRO A 12 -38.18 -3.71 -4.78
N GLU A 13 -38.91 -3.56 -5.89
CA GLU A 13 -38.35 -3.13 -7.17
C GLU A 13 -37.60 -1.80 -7.08
N ASP A 14 -38.11 -0.86 -6.27
CA ASP A 14 -37.46 0.42 -6.03
C ASP A 14 -36.12 0.28 -5.31
N VAL A 15 -36.00 -0.69 -4.41
CA VAL A 15 -34.75 -0.97 -3.69
C VAL A 15 -33.75 -1.62 -4.64
N ASP A 16 -34.18 -2.62 -5.43
CA ASP A 16 -33.34 -3.26 -6.43
C ASP A 16 -32.80 -2.26 -7.46
N ARG A 17 -33.67 -1.38 -7.98
CA ARG A 17 -33.30 -0.33 -8.93
C ARG A 17 -32.28 0.65 -8.34
N ARG A 18 -32.48 1.06 -7.09
CA ARG A 18 -31.55 1.95 -6.37
C ARG A 18 -30.20 1.28 -6.11
N VAL A 19 -30.19 0.04 -5.65
CA VAL A 19 -28.94 -0.71 -5.39
C VAL A 19 -28.16 -0.88 -6.69
N ARG A 20 -28.80 -1.32 -7.78
CA ARG A 20 -28.14 -1.45 -9.09
C ARG A 20 -27.55 -0.12 -9.56
N SER A 21 -28.29 0.97 -9.39
CA SER A 21 -27.84 2.31 -9.79
C SER A 21 -26.64 2.76 -8.97
N LEU A 22 -26.70 2.63 -7.65
CA LEU A 22 -25.60 3.00 -6.75
C LEU A 22 -24.36 2.13 -7.01
N THR A 23 -24.52 0.81 -7.12
CA THR A 23 -23.41 -0.09 -7.43
C THR A 23 -22.75 0.28 -8.75
N ARG A 24 -23.53 0.60 -9.79
CA ARG A 24 -22.99 1.06 -11.08
C ARG A 24 -22.20 2.36 -10.93
N ILE A 25 -22.74 3.35 -10.22
CA ILE A 25 -22.09 4.63 -10.00
C ILE A 25 -20.78 4.45 -9.23
N VAL A 26 -20.80 3.67 -8.14
CA VAL A 26 -19.61 3.39 -7.32
C VAL A 26 -18.55 2.68 -8.15
N LEU A 27 -18.90 1.61 -8.86
CA LEU A 27 -17.94 0.88 -9.70
C LEU A 27 -17.35 1.78 -10.80
N GLN A 28 -18.19 2.56 -11.49
CA GLN A 28 -17.70 3.49 -12.51
C GLN A 28 -16.78 4.56 -11.93
N PHE A 29 -17.10 5.08 -10.76
CA PHE A 29 -16.25 6.04 -10.05
C PHE A 29 -14.92 5.39 -9.66
N SER A 30 -14.95 4.21 -9.02
CA SER A 30 -13.76 3.47 -8.61
C SER A 30 -12.88 3.12 -9.81
N THR A 31 -13.43 2.63 -10.91
CA THR A 31 -12.63 2.32 -12.11
C THR A 31 -11.99 3.57 -12.71
N LYS A 32 -12.72 4.68 -12.81
CA LYS A 32 -12.14 5.94 -13.29
C LYS A 32 -11.04 6.46 -12.38
N PHE A 33 -11.19 6.27 -11.06
CA PHE A 33 -10.22 6.71 -10.07
C PHE A 33 -8.97 5.81 -10.05
N ILE A 34 -9.13 4.49 -10.06
CA ILE A 34 -8.01 3.52 -10.08
C ILE A 34 -7.20 3.65 -11.37
N CYS A 35 -7.87 3.92 -12.50
CA CYS A 35 -7.22 4.13 -13.80
C CYS A 35 -6.91 5.61 -14.08
N TRP A 36 -6.82 6.46 -13.06
CA TRP A 36 -6.60 7.89 -13.25
C TRP A 36 -5.17 8.15 -13.76
N PRO A 37 -4.99 8.79 -14.93
CA PRO A 37 -3.70 8.81 -15.62
C PRO A 37 -2.67 9.76 -15.01
N ASN A 38 -3.09 10.84 -14.33
CA ASN A 38 -2.18 11.88 -13.82
C ASN A 38 -2.66 12.41 -12.45
N GLU A 39 -1.88 12.18 -11.39
CA GLU A 39 -2.16 12.65 -10.03
C GLU A 39 -2.34 14.18 -9.94
N SER A 40 -1.64 14.93 -10.81
CA SER A 40 -1.68 16.39 -10.86
C SER A 40 -3.05 17.00 -11.20
N ASN A 41 -3.92 16.25 -11.87
CA ASN A 41 -5.24 16.72 -12.31
C ASN A 41 -6.41 16.14 -11.51
N LEU A 42 -6.15 15.59 -10.31
CA LEU A 42 -7.20 15.05 -9.47
C LEU A 42 -8.25 16.13 -9.12
N PRO A 43 -9.56 15.85 -9.19
CA PRO A 43 -10.60 16.82 -8.85
C PRO A 43 -10.42 17.38 -7.43
N THR A 44 -10.73 18.66 -7.22
CA THR A 44 -10.51 19.35 -5.94
C THR A 44 -11.21 18.69 -4.74
N LEU A 45 -12.30 17.95 -4.98
CA LEU A 45 -13.00 17.14 -3.96
C LEU A 45 -12.14 15.99 -3.39
N LEU A 46 -11.23 15.48 -4.21
CA LEU A 46 -10.38 14.31 -3.92
C LEU A 46 -8.93 14.70 -3.64
N ARG A 47 -8.53 15.93 -3.99
CA ARG A 47 -7.33 16.52 -3.43
C ARG A 47 -7.58 16.63 -1.93
N VAL A 48 -6.77 15.94 -1.15
CA VAL A 48 -6.77 16.05 0.31
C VAL A 48 -6.74 17.56 0.63
N HIS A 49 -7.88 18.10 1.06
CA HIS A 49 -8.00 19.50 1.43
C HIS A 49 -7.20 19.61 2.71
N GLU A 50 -6.00 20.18 2.59
CA GLU A 50 -4.96 20.11 3.61
C GLU A 50 -4.48 18.66 3.79
N ALA A 51 -3.46 18.25 3.03
CA ALA A 51 -2.51 17.32 3.63
C ALA A 51 -2.19 17.95 4.99
N ASP A 52 -2.69 17.31 6.06
CA ASP A 52 -2.48 17.76 7.42
C ASP A 52 -1.02 18.20 7.49
N ALA A 53 -0.73 19.47 7.77
CA ALA A 53 0.63 19.99 7.64
C ALA A 53 1.63 19.24 8.55
N THR A 54 1.10 18.36 9.42
CA THR A 54 1.83 17.39 10.24
C THR A 54 2.22 16.09 9.50
N LEU A 55 1.55 15.73 8.41
CA LEU A 55 1.88 14.58 7.57
C LEU A 55 3.04 14.93 6.65
N SER A 56 4.09 14.12 6.75
CA SER A 56 5.25 14.26 5.88
C SER A 56 4.87 13.99 4.42
N PRO A 57 5.32 14.83 3.47
CA PRO A 57 4.89 14.76 2.07
C PRO A 57 5.46 13.55 1.30
N TYR A 58 6.45 12.84 1.85
CA TYR A 58 7.04 11.67 1.23
C TYR A 58 7.27 10.56 2.26
N GLN A 59 7.18 9.32 1.78
CA GLN A 59 7.47 8.11 2.52
C GLN A 59 8.30 7.12 1.68
N THR A 60 9.21 6.43 2.35
CA THR A 60 9.91 5.26 1.81
C THR A 60 9.14 4.02 2.24
N ILE A 61 8.55 3.30 1.28
CA ILE A 61 7.84 2.05 1.54
C ILE A 61 8.73 0.87 1.17
N LEU A 62 8.88 -0.09 2.09
CA LEU A 62 9.49 -1.39 1.81
C LEU A 62 8.40 -2.41 1.52
N LEU A 63 8.50 -3.07 0.36
CA LEU A 63 7.59 -4.13 -0.06
C LEU A 63 8.14 -5.49 0.32
N ASN A 64 7.25 -6.42 0.66
CA ASN A 64 7.61 -7.81 0.89
C ASN A 64 7.97 -8.47 -0.44
N ASP A 65 9.03 -9.26 -0.44
CA ASP A 65 9.41 -10.14 -1.55
C ASP A 65 9.67 -11.55 -1.03
N GLU A 66 9.54 -12.56 -1.89
CA GLU A 66 9.77 -13.96 -1.49
C GLU A 66 11.26 -14.34 -1.45
N THR A 67 12.16 -13.36 -1.61
CA THR A 67 13.59 -13.61 -1.84
C THR A 67 14.45 -13.34 -0.61
N HIS A 68 14.06 -12.39 0.25
CA HIS A 68 14.80 -12.04 1.45
C HIS A 68 14.24 -12.73 2.69
N THR A 69 15.13 -13.25 3.54
CA THR A 69 14.71 -13.80 4.84
C THR A 69 14.37 -12.71 5.84
N TYR A 70 13.47 -13.01 6.78
CA TYR A 70 13.09 -12.12 7.87
C TYR A 70 14.29 -11.51 8.62
N ASP A 71 15.29 -12.33 8.97
CA ASP A 71 16.51 -11.86 9.64
C ASP A 71 17.35 -10.92 8.77
N SER A 72 17.36 -11.12 7.45
CA SER A 72 18.09 -10.27 6.52
C SER A 72 17.41 -8.90 6.39
N VAL A 73 16.07 -8.87 6.43
CA VAL A 73 15.29 -7.62 6.47
C VAL A 73 15.57 -6.85 7.76
N ILE A 74 15.54 -7.49 8.93
CA ILE A 74 15.86 -6.84 10.22
C ILE A 74 17.25 -6.21 10.19
N ARG A 75 18.27 -6.97 9.74
CA ARG A 75 19.64 -6.47 9.63
C ARG A 75 19.76 -5.28 8.68
N ALA A 76 19.09 -5.33 7.53
CA ALA A 76 19.09 -4.22 6.57
C ALA A 76 18.44 -2.97 7.17
N LEU A 77 17.30 -3.12 7.87
CA LEU A 77 16.60 -2.01 8.52
C LEU A 77 17.43 -1.35 9.62
N ASN A 78 18.08 -2.13 10.48
CA ASN A 78 18.97 -1.62 11.52
C ASN A 78 20.14 -0.81 10.94
N LEU A 79 20.74 -1.31 9.86
CA LEU A 79 21.93 -0.71 9.25
C LEU A 79 21.66 0.48 8.33
N SER A 80 20.42 0.66 7.87
CA SER A 80 20.05 1.70 6.90
C SER A 80 19.11 2.74 7.49
N VAL A 81 18.16 2.34 8.34
CA VAL A 81 17.13 3.23 8.85
C VAL A 81 17.48 3.78 10.24
N HIS A 82 18.58 3.30 10.85
CA HIS A 82 18.98 3.62 12.23
C HIS A 82 17.89 3.32 13.27
N CYS A 83 17.09 2.29 13.00
CA CYS A 83 16.08 1.80 13.96
C CYS A 83 16.72 0.84 14.96
N THR A 84 16.06 0.65 16.11
CA THR A 84 16.47 -0.37 17.10
C THR A 84 16.05 -1.76 16.65
N ASP A 85 16.68 -2.81 17.21
CA ASP A 85 16.31 -4.21 16.88
C ASP A 85 14.81 -4.48 17.07
N VAL A 86 14.21 -3.91 18.11
CA VAL A 86 12.77 -4.06 18.39
C VAL A 86 11.94 -3.37 17.30
N GLN A 87 12.33 -2.17 16.86
CA GLN A 87 11.64 -1.46 15.79
C GLN A 87 11.78 -2.19 14.45
N ALA A 88 12.98 -2.69 14.13
CA ALA A 88 13.23 -3.46 12.93
C ALA A 88 12.41 -4.76 12.91
N MET A 89 12.28 -5.44 14.04
CA MET A 89 11.45 -6.65 14.18
C MET A 89 9.97 -6.34 13.97
N VAL A 90 9.46 -5.25 14.56
CA VAL A 90 8.07 -4.81 14.35
C VAL A 90 7.82 -4.48 12.88
N LEU A 91 8.73 -3.74 12.24
CA LEU A 91 8.64 -3.41 10.81
C LEU A 91 8.69 -4.66 9.94
N ALA A 92 9.62 -5.58 10.18
CA ALA A 92 9.71 -6.83 9.43
C ALA A 92 8.44 -7.67 9.58
N THR A 93 7.85 -7.72 10.78
CA THR A 93 6.57 -8.42 11.04
C THR A 93 5.42 -7.76 10.30
N LEU A 94 5.42 -6.42 10.22
CA LEU A 94 4.39 -5.68 9.49
C LEU A 94 4.51 -5.92 7.98
N ILE A 95 5.74 -5.91 7.44
CA ILE A 95 6.01 -6.19 6.03
C ILE A 95 5.57 -7.61 5.66
N ASP A 96 5.89 -8.60 6.50
CA ASP A 96 5.52 -10.00 6.30
C ASP A 96 4.00 -10.19 6.24
N ARG A 97 3.26 -9.52 7.13
CA ARG A 97 1.79 -9.65 7.23
C ARG A 97 1.02 -8.83 6.20
N GLU A 98 1.40 -7.57 6.01
CA GLU A 98 0.66 -6.61 5.17
C GLU A 98 1.21 -6.51 3.74
N GLY A 99 2.37 -7.14 3.47
CA GLY A 99 3.08 -7.06 2.20
C GLY A 99 3.81 -5.74 1.95
N ARG A 100 3.64 -4.73 2.83
CA ARG A 100 4.27 -3.40 2.73
C ARG A 100 4.34 -2.69 4.08
N ALA A 101 5.37 -1.88 4.29
CA ALA A 101 5.43 -0.96 5.43
C ALA A 101 6.20 0.32 5.11
N SER A 102 5.79 1.43 5.74
CA SER A 102 6.56 2.68 5.74
C SER A 102 7.75 2.56 6.68
N VAL A 103 8.95 2.74 6.15
CA VAL A 103 10.20 2.65 6.93
C VAL A 103 10.77 4.03 7.26
N ARG A 104 10.42 5.06 6.50
CA ARG A 104 10.85 6.44 6.73
C ARG A 104 9.82 7.40 6.14
N ASN A 105 9.56 8.52 6.82
CA ASN A 105 8.68 9.60 6.37
C ASN A 105 9.39 10.95 6.55
N GLY A 106 9.21 11.89 5.60
CA GLY A 106 9.80 13.22 5.71
C GLY A 106 9.93 13.95 4.37
N THR A 107 11.03 14.67 4.22
CA THR A 107 11.39 15.31 2.94
C THR A 107 11.78 14.27 1.90
N TYR A 108 11.74 14.66 0.63
CA TYR A 108 12.17 13.80 -0.48
C TYR A 108 13.60 13.28 -0.28
N ASP A 109 14.56 14.15 0.04
CA ASP A 109 15.97 13.76 0.22
C ASP A 109 16.15 12.78 1.38
N TYR A 110 15.38 12.96 2.48
CA TYR A 110 15.44 12.08 3.63
C TYR A 110 14.95 10.66 3.30
N CYS A 111 13.85 10.57 2.55
CA CYS A 111 13.27 9.31 2.07
C CYS A 111 14.13 8.67 0.98
N ALA A 112 14.69 9.46 0.06
CA ALA A 112 15.57 8.99 -0.99
C ALA A 112 16.85 8.35 -0.42
N ARG A 113 17.44 8.96 0.61
CA ARG A 113 18.58 8.37 1.32
C ARG A 113 18.26 7.00 1.94
N ALA A 114 17.08 6.84 2.55
CA ALA A 114 16.68 5.53 3.09
C ALA A 114 16.61 4.48 1.99
N LYS A 115 16.00 4.83 0.85
CA LYS A 115 15.91 3.94 -0.30
C LYS A 115 17.30 3.48 -0.74
N ASP A 116 18.22 4.41 -0.97
CA ASP A 116 19.56 4.08 -1.45
C ASP A 116 20.34 3.22 -0.43
N GLU A 117 20.28 3.59 0.86
CA GLU A 117 20.92 2.86 1.94
C GLU A 117 20.39 1.42 2.02
N ILE A 118 19.06 1.23 1.97
CA ILE A 118 18.42 -0.09 2.00
C ILE A 118 18.78 -0.92 0.75
N GLN A 119 18.68 -0.35 -0.44
CA GLN A 119 19.01 -1.05 -1.70
C GLN A 119 20.44 -1.56 -1.71
N VAL A 120 21.40 -0.74 -1.25
CA VAL A 120 22.80 -1.15 -1.16
C VAL A 120 22.97 -2.35 -0.21
N LYS A 121 22.23 -2.42 0.91
CA LYS A 121 22.33 -3.55 1.84
C LYS A 121 21.75 -4.83 1.25
N PHE A 122 20.57 -4.78 0.62
CA PHE A 122 19.98 -5.95 -0.02
C PHE A 122 20.82 -6.45 -1.20
N CYS A 123 21.34 -5.56 -2.04
CA CYS A 123 22.25 -5.91 -3.14
C CYS A 123 23.58 -6.51 -2.65
N LYS A 124 24.12 -6.03 -1.53
CA LYS A 124 25.35 -6.63 -0.94
C LYS A 124 25.10 -8.01 -0.35
N PHE A 125 23.87 -8.30 0.09
CA PHE A 125 23.47 -9.61 0.61
C PHE A 125 23.26 -10.64 -0.53
N ASN A 126 22.73 -10.21 -1.67
CA ASN A 126 22.42 -11.05 -2.83
C ASN A 126 23.46 -10.94 -3.97
N ARG A 127 24.72 -11.25 -3.69
CA ARG A 127 25.80 -11.18 -4.71
C ARG A 127 25.75 -12.27 -5.80
N LEU A 128 24.61 -12.96 -6.02
CA LEU A 128 24.52 -14.06 -7.00
C LEU A 128 23.31 -14.08 -7.94
N ILE A 129 22.36 -13.14 -7.90
CA ILE A 129 21.31 -13.06 -8.94
C ILE A 129 21.10 -11.60 -9.37
N ARG A 130 21.55 -11.28 -10.58
CA ARG A 130 21.03 -10.13 -11.34
C ARG A 130 19.63 -10.50 -11.83
N SER A 131 18.60 -10.04 -11.12
CA SER A 131 17.28 -9.82 -11.72
C SER A 131 16.50 -8.87 -10.82
N ASN A 132 16.25 -7.67 -11.36
CA ASN A 132 15.19 -6.72 -11.02
C ASN A 132 14.72 -6.67 -9.55
N SER A 133 15.26 -5.64 -8.89
CA SER A 133 14.50 -4.67 -8.08
C SER A 133 13.56 -5.22 -7.02
N ALA A 134 14.02 -5.21 -5.77
CA ALA A 134 13.12 -4.91 -4.66
C ALA A 134 12.49 -3.53 -4.96
N ASP A 135 11.21 -3.53 -5.33
CA ASP A 135 10.46 -2.34 -5.71
C ASP A 135 10.22 -1.47 -4.47
N ILE A 136 11.20 -0.63 -4.13
CA ILE A 136 10.98 0.46 -3.17
C ILE A 136 10.26 1.57 -3.94
N VAL A 137 8.94 1.63 -3.74
CA VAL A 137 8.05 2.64 -4.32
C VAL A 137 7.99 3.83 -3.36
N PHE A 138 8.19 5.03 -3.91
CA PHE A 138 7.90 6.29 -3.22
C PHE A 138 6.38 6.51 -3.23
N PHE A 139 5.80 6.87 -2.08
CA PHE A 139 4.49 7.52 -1.99
C PHE A 139 4.62 8.77 -1.12
#